data_AF-A0AA95RMN6-F1
#
_entry.id   AF-A0AA95RMN6-F1
#
_cell.length_a   1.000
_cell.length_b   1.000
_cell.length_c   1.000
_cell.angle_alpha   90.00
_cell.angle_beta   90.00
_cell.angle_gamma   90.00
#
_symmetry.space_group_name_H-M   'P 1'
#
loop_
_entity.id
_entity.type
_entity.pdbx_description
1 polymer ?
#
loop_
_entity_poly.entity_id
_entity_poly.type
_entity_poly.pdbx_seq_one_letter_code
_entity_poly.pdbx_strand_id
1 'polypeptide(L)' 'MERIVYFMIKQEMIKKIELKRSHLIQAACQHGFTSPLTIKYSEELDHLLNLYAKKQIIVYKEQKITASNNT' A
#
# COMPACT_ATOMS: atom_id res chain seq x y z
N MET A 1 -6.98 -2.39 22.80
CA MET A 1 -5.94 -1.44 22.32
C MET A 1 -5.41 -1.82 20.93
N GLU A 2 -5.23 -3.10 20.61
CA GLU A 2 -4.67 -3.55 19.31
C GLU A 2 -5.43 -3.09 18.06
N ARG A 3 -6.77 -3.00 18.11
CA ARG A 3 -7.59 -2.51 16.97
C ARG A 3 -7.33 -1.05 16.60
N ILE A 4 -7.03 -0.19 17.57
CA ILE A 4 -6.74 1.23 17.34
C ILE A 4 -5.36 1.38 16.69
N VAL A 5 -4.36 0.66 17.21
CA VAL A 5 -3.00 0.64 16.66
C VAL A 5 -3.00 0.11 15.21
N TYR A 6 -3.74 -0.97 14.93
CA TYR A 6 -3.92 -1.47 13.57
C TYR A 6 -4.55 -0.43 12.64
N PHE A 7 -5.60 0.27 13.09
CA PHE A 7 -6.23 1.33 12.33
C PHE A 7 -5.25 2.47 12.00
N MET A 8 -4.47 2.93 12.98
CA MET A 8 -3.46 3.97 12.77
C MET A 8 -2.37 3.56 11.78
N ILE A 9 -1.83 2.34 11.89
CA ILE A 9 -0.84 1.80 10.95
C ILE A 9 -1.42 1.69 9.54
N LYS A 10 -2.68 1.26 9.41
CA LYS A 10 -3.38 1.21 8.12
C LYS A 10 -3.51 2.61 7.51
N GLN A 11 -3.92 3.60 8.31
CA GLN A 11 -4.05 4.98 7.86
C GLN A 11 -2.71 5.60 7.45
N GLU A 12 -1.64 5.33 8.19
CA GLU A 12 -0.30 5.80 7.82
C GLU A 12 0.16 5.21 6.49
N MET A 13 -0.12 3.93 6.24
CA MET A 13 0.21 3.28 4.98
C MET A 13 -0.58 3.85 3.80
N ILE A 14 -1.87 4.14 4.00
CA ILE A 14 -2.71 4.82 3.00
C ILE A 14 -2.16 6.23 2.71
N LYS A 15 -1.79 7.00 3.74
CA LYS A 15 -1.18 8.33 3.55
C LYS A 15 0.11 8.27 2.73
N LYS A 16 0.95 7.26 2.94
CA LYS A 16 2.19 7.06 2.17
C LYS A 16 1.89 6.77 0.69
N ILE A 17 0.88 5.95 0.41
CA ILE A 17 0.43 5.65 -0.96
C ILE A 17 -0.07 6.92 -1.66
N GLU A 18 -0.95 7.68 -1.01
CA GLU A 18 -1.50 8.91 -1.60
C GLU A 18 -0.42 9.97 -1.85
N LEU A 19 0.50 10.16 -0.89
CA LEU A 19 1.62 11.08 -1.07
C LEU A 19 2.49 10.69 -2.27
N LYS A 20 2.81 9.40 -2.41
CA LYS A 20 3.62 8.91 -3.55
C LYS A 20 2.87 9.05 -4.87
N ARG A 21 1.55 8.82 -4.88
CA ARG A 21 0.68 9.04 -6.05
C ARG A 21 0.68 10.51 -6.48
N SER A 22 0.61 11.46 -5.54
CA SER A 22 0.73 12.89 -5.85
C SER A 22 2.08 13.23 -6.49
N HIS A 23 3.18 12.70 -5.97
CA HIS A 23 4.51 12.89 -6.57
C HIS A 23 4.61 12.30 -7.97
N LEU A 24 4.04 11.10 -8.19
CA LEU A 24 4.01 10.47 -9.51
C LEU A 24 3.24 11.34 -10.53
N ILE A 25 2.05 11.81 -10.16
CA ILE A 25 1.24 12.69 -11.02
C ILE A 25 2.02 13.97 -11.35
N GLN A 26 2.64 14.60 -10.35
CA GLN A 26 3.43 15.80 -10.56
C GLN A 26 4.61 15.55 -11.50
N ALA A 27 5.36 14.46 -11.30
CA ALA A 27 6.49 14.09 -12.16
C ALA A 27 6.04 13.77 -13.59
N ALA A 28 4.91 13.08 -13.78
CA ALA A 28 4.33 12.82 -15.09
C ALA A 28 3.94 14.12 -15.81
N CYS A 29 3.34 15.07 -15.11
CA CYS A 29 2.98 16.37 -15.66
C CYS A 29 4.21 17.22 -16.02
N GLN A 30 5.29 17.14 -15.22
CA GLN A 30 6.48 17.98 -15.40
C GLN A 30 7.51 17.40 -16.36
N HIS A 31 7.67 16.08 -16.37
CA HIS A 31 8.77 15.39 -17.06
C HIS A 31 8.28 14.37 -18.10
N GLY A 32 6.98 14.10 -18.16
CA GLY A 32 6.40 13.06 -19.00
C GLY A 32 6.47 11.66 -18.38
N PHE A 33 5.71 10.73 -18.95
CA PHE A 33 5.57 9.37 -18.41
C PHE A 33 6.81 8.49 -18.58
N THR A 34 7.63 8.78 -19.59
CA THR A 34 8.85 8.03 -19.91
C THR A 34 10.08 8.58 -19.20
N SER A 35 9.94 9.63 -18.38
CA SER A 35 11.06 10.16 -17.63
C SER A 35 11.54 9.14 -16.59
N PRO A 36 12.85 9.01 -16.35
CA PRO A 36 13.37 8.13 -15.30
C PRO A 36 12.77 8.42 -13.92
N LEU A 37 12.45 9.69 -13.64
CA LEU A 37 11.84 10.10 -12.38
C LEU A 37 10.40 9.58 -12.25
N THR A 38 9.61 9.72 -13.31
CA THR A 38 8.21 9.25 -13.34
C THR A 38 8.15 7.72 -13.23
N ILE A 39 9.06 7.02 -13.94
CA ILE A 39 9.18 5.56 -13.87
C ILE A 39 9.51 5.13 -12.45
N LYS A 40 10.53 5.74 -11.83
CA LYS A 40 10.93 5.44 -10.45
C LYS A 40 9.78 5.64 -9.46
N TYR A 41 9.03 6.75 -9.57
CA TYR A 41 7.88 6.98 -8.70
C TYR A 41 6.74 5.99 -8.94
N SER A 42 6.59 5.47 -10.16
CA SER A 42 5.62 4.43 -10.49
C SER A 42 5.99 3.09 -9.83
N GLU A 43 7.26 2.71 -9.90
CA GLU A 43 7.79 1.50 -9.24
C GLU A 43 7.66 1.57 -7.72
N GLU A 44 7.98 2.72 -7.13
CA GLU A 44 7.83 2.94 -5.68
C GLU A 44 6.36 2.89 -5.25
N LEU A 45 5.45 3.45 -6.05
CA LEU A 45 4.01 3.39 -5.79
C LEU A 45 3.50 1.94 -5.89
N ASP A 46 3.90 1.21 -6.92
CA ASP A 46 3.54 -0.20 -7.10
C ASP A 46 4.03 -1.06 -5.93
N HIS A 47 5.25 -0.84 -5.45
CA HIS A 47 5.76 -1.52 -4.27
C HIS A 47 4.90 -1.25 -3.02
N LEU A 48 4.51 0.00 -2.78
CA LEU A 48 3.64 0.36 -1.65
C LEU A 48 2.26 -0.28 -1.75
N LEU A 49 1.67 -0.33 -2.95
CA LEU A 49 0.40 -0.99 -3.21
C LEU A 49 0.50 -2.50 -2.97
N ASN A 50 1.56 -3.14 -3.45
CA ASN A 50 1.83 -4.55 -3.25
C ASN A 50 2.02 -4.91 -1.77
N LEU A 51 2.74 -4.08 -1.00
CA LEU A 51 2.88 -4.26 0.44
C LEU A 51 1.53 -4.14 1.16
N TYR A 52 0.71 -3.16 0.78
CA TYR A 52 -0.61 -2.97 1.37
C TYR A 52 -1.54 -4.15 1.05
N ALA A 53 -1.58 -4.59 -0.21
CA ALA A 53 -2.38 -5.73 -0.66
C ALA A 53 -1.95 -7.03 0.01
N LYS A 54 -0.63 -7.31 0.09
CA LYS A 54 -0.09 -8.48 0.77
C LYS A 54 -0.47 -8.51 2.25
N LYS A 55 -0.42 -7.35 2.93
CA LYS A 55 -0.83 -7.22 4.34
C LYS A 55 -2.32 -7.49 4.53
N GLN A 56 -3.18 -7.08 3.59
CA GLN A 56 -4.60 -7.45 3.61
C GLN A 56 -4.78 -8.96 3.40
N ILE A 57 -4.12 -9.57 2.41
CA ILE A 57 -4.24 -11.01 2.09
C ILE A 57 -3.82 -11.89 3.27
N ILE A 58 -2.72 -11.56 3.96
CA ILE A 58 -2.26 -12.32 5.13
C ILE A 58 -3.31 -12.29 6.24
N VAL A 59 -3.85 -11.10 6.56
CA VAL A 59 -4.90 -10.94 7.57
C VAL A 59 -6.17 -11.73 7.21
N TYR A 60 -6.58 -11.75 5.94
CA TYR A 60 -7.72 -12.58 5.49
C TYR A 60 -7.46 -14.09 5.60
N LYS A 61 -6.22 -14.55 5.37
CA LYS A 61 -5.86 -15.97 5.48
C LYS A 61 -5.80 -16.44 6.93
N GLU A 62 -5.22 -15.64 7.83
CA GLU A 62 -5.15 -15.95 9.26
C GLU A 62 -6.54 -16.10 9.89
N GLN A 63 -7.50 -15.26 9.50
CA GLN A 63 -8.90 -15.34 9.96
C GLN A 63 -9.61 -16.62 9.52
N LYS A 64 -9.35 -17.13 8.30
CA LYS A 64 -9.92 -18.39 7.80
C LYS A 64 -9.31 -19.63 8.44
N ILE A 65 -8.01 -19.62 8.73
CA ILE A 65 -7.33 -20.74 9.38
C ILE A 65 -7.82 -20.89 10.83
N THR A 66 -8.01 -19.77 11.54
CA THR A 66 -8.50 -19.79 12.93
C THR A 66 -9.96 -20.26 13.04
N ALA A 67 -10.78 -19.99 12.02
CA ALA A 67 -12.17 -20.46 11.96
C ALA A 67 -12.32 -21.95 11.60
N SER A 68 -11.31 -22.58 10.98
CA SER A 68 -11.33 -23.99 10.58
C SER A 68 -10.77 -24.94 11.64
N ASN A 69 -10.00 -24.44 12.61
CA ASN A 69 -9.33 -25.25 13.63
C ASN A 69 -10.14 -25.40 14.93
N ASN A 70 -11.41 -24.99 14.94
CA ASN A 70 -12.29 -25.04 16.12
C ASN A 70 -13.55 -25.91 15.90
N THR A 71 -13.42 -26.93 15.06
CA THR A 71 -14.39 -28.03 14.85
C THR A 71 -13.68 -29.36 14.88
#